data_AF-A0A2V6KVT0-F1
#
_entry.id   AF-A0A2V6KVT0-F1
#
_cell.length_a   1.000
_cell.length_b   1.000
_cell.length_c   1.000
_cell.angle_alpha   90.00
_cell.angle_beta   90.00
_cell.angle_gamma   90.00
#
_symmetry.space_group_name_H-M   'P 1'
#
loop_
_entity.id
_entity.type
_entity.pdbx_description
1 polymer ?
#
loop_
_entity_poly.entity_id
_entity_poly.type
_entity_poly.pdbx_seq_one_letter_code
_entity_poly.pdbx_strand_id
1 'polypeptide(L)'
;MNADAIRIERPSTNSKLFAHTRWDVLPAAGGLFHLAYLFGLYFLFPRAPLWVMLILGFVYSLMVNANINGVGHNFIHNPFFRSKLLNRLFGITQSMACCFSQTMYDAVHMQHHKGNSDRQDQNRETIDWLSIYRHGHEGEVENPWSYVFLSFFRDDVGAIRKELRKRNNDDLFWGNFELAAFATTLLVMAIIVPANPIHFINWRFVLFFLPFWYLGHCFSYLNGYYRHYGANPDKPIAWGVSSYGKIYNWLFFYNGYHADRKASARSSARTCSASSIPICRNGVNGIARR
;
A
#
# COMPACT_ATOMS: atom_id res chain seq x y z
N MET A 1 37.54 3.10 -15.68
CA MET A 1 36.21 3.58 -16.11
C MET A 1 35.44 3.92 -14.85
N ASN A 2 35.23 5.21 -14.58
CA ASN A 2 34.56 5.68 -13.37
C ASN A 2 33.08 5.35 -13.46
N ALA A 3 32.59 4.55 -12.51
CA ALA A 3 31.16 4.39 -12.30
C ALA A 3 30.66 5.72 -11.72
N ASP A 4 30.03 6.53 -12.56
CA ASP A 4 29.25 7.69 -12.14
C ASP A 4 28.10 7.18 -11.25
N ALA A 5 28.37 7.05 -9.95
CA ALA A 5 27.34 6.86 -8.95
C ALA A 5 26.42 8.08 -9.04
N ILE A 6 25.23 7.91 -9.62
CA ILE A 6 24.19 8.94 -9.63
C ILE A 6 23.92 9.31 -8.18
N ARG A 7 24.47 10.44 -7.75
CA ARG A 7 24.26 10.99 -6.42
C ARG A 7 22.82 11.50 -6.39
N ILE A 8 21.89 10.67 -5.95
CA ILE A 8 20.52 11.10 -5.66
C ILE A 8 20.62 12.00 -4.42
N GLU A 9 20.72 13.32 -4.64
CA GLU A 9 20.66 14.27 -3.54
C GLU A 9 19.34 14.08 -2.79
N ARG A 10 19.43 13.86 -1.48
CA ARG A 10 18.24 13.83 -0.63
C ARG A 10 17.65 15.24 -0.64
N PRO A 11 16.39 15.43 -1.06
CA PRO A 11 15.78 16.74 -1.00
C PRO A 11 15.81 17.22 0.45
N SER A 12 16.46 18.36 0.68
CA SER A 12 16.45 19.02 1.98
C SER A 12 15.13 19.79 2.13
N THR A 13 14.52 19.72 3.31
CA THR A 13 13.29 20.46 3.60
C THR A 13 13.46 21.33 4.82
N ASN A 14 13.00 22.58 4.73
CA ASN A 14 12.88 23.51 5.85
C ASN A 14 11.56 23.31 6.64
N SER A 15 10.77 22.29 6.30
CA SER A 15 9.54 21.96 7.00
C SER A 15 9.83 21.51 8.43
N LYS A 16 9.12 22.09 9.40
CA LYS A 16 9.14 21.67 10.81
C LYS A 16 8.24 20.44 11.09
N LEU A 17 7.29 20.15 10.19
CA LEU A 17 6.31 19.06 10.35
C LEU A 17 6.74 17.81 9.57
N PHE A 18 6.87 17.96 8.25
CA PHE A 18 7.26 16.88 7.34
C PHE A 18 8.76 16.58 7.35
N ALA A 19 9.10 15.30 7.25
CA ALA A 19 10.46 14.79 7.36
C ALA A 19 11.28 14.97 6.07
N HIS A 20 10.64 14.88 4.91
CA HIS A 20 11.35 14.84 3.63
C HIS A 20 11.02 16.01 2.72
N THR A 21 9.75 16.40 2.60
CA THR A 21 9.33 17.53 1.77
C THR A 21 8.01 18.11 2.24
N ARG A 22 7.75 19.39 1.93
CA ARG A 22 6.41 19.99 2.15
C ARG A 22 5.33 19.28 1.34
N TRP A 23 5.70 18.64 0.23
CA TRP A 23 4.79 17.87 -0.62
C TRP A 23 4.29 16.57 0.03
N ASP A 24 4.88 16.12 1.14
CA ASP A 24 4.36 14.98 1.92
C ASP A 24 2.95 15.29 2.48
N VAL A 25 2.53 16.57 2.49
CA VAL A 25 1.15 16.97 2.78
C VAL A 25 0.12 16.34 1.83
N LEU A 26 0.47 16.10 0.56
CA LEU A 26 -0.47 15.56 -0.42
C LEU A 26 -0.86 14.11 -0.14
N PRO A 27 0.08 13.15 -0.02
CA PRO A 27 -0.29 11.78 0.35
C PRO A 27 -0.86 11.72 1.77
N ALA A 28 -0.40 12.56 2.71
CA ALA A 28 -0.99 12.63 4.05
C ALA A 28 -2.47 13.08 4.02
N ALA A 29 -2.78 14.14 3.26
CA ALA A 29 -4.15 14.60 3.06
C ALA A 29 -4.99 13.56 2.31
N GLY A 30 -4.41 12.85 1.33
CA GLY A 30 -5.08 11.74 0.63
C GLY A 30 -5.47 10.60 1.59
N GLY A 31 -4.58 10.26 2.53
CA GLY A 31 -4.87 9.29 3.59
C GLY A 31 -6.02 9.73 4.52
N LEU A 32 -6.02 10.99 4.95
CA LEU A 32 -7.10 11.57 5.76
C LEU A 32 -8.43 11.64 4.99
N PHE A 33 -8.37 12.04 3.72
CA PHE A 33 -9.54 12.06 2.84
C PHE A 33 -10.12 10.66 2.66
N HIS A 34 -9.29 9.63 2.51
CA HIS A 34 -9.76 8.25 2.41
C HIS A 34 -10.50 7.79 3.68
N LEU A 35 -9.99 8.13 4.87
CA LEU A 35 -10.70 7.87 6.13
C LEU A 35 -12.03 8.63 6.20
N ALA A 36 -12.03 9.92 5.86
CA ALA A 36 -13.24 10.73 5.83
C ALA A 36 -14.27 10.18 4.83
N TYR A 37 -13.80 9.65 3.69
CA TYR A 37 -14.64 9.03 2.67
C TYR A 37 -15.30 7.76 3.19
N LEU A 38 -14.57 6.89 3.90
CA LEU A 38 -15.13 5.70 4.55
C LEU A 38 -16.28 6.06 5.49
N PHE A 39 -16.05 7.03 6.39
CA PHE A 39 -17.10 7.50 7.28
C PHE A 39 -18.24 8.19 6.51
N GLY A 40 -17.91 8.95 5.46
CA GLY A 40 -18.88 9.56 4.56
C GLY A 40 -19.83 8.53 3.95
N LEU A 41 -19.31 7.40 3.44
CA LEU A 41 -20.15 6.31 2.95
C LEU A 41 -21.09 5.79 4.02
N TYR A 42 -20.58 5.56 5.23
CA TYR A 42 -21.35 5.05 6.34
C TYR A 42 -22.48 5.99 6.76
N PHE A 43 -22.20 7.28 6.91
CA PHE A 43 -23.20 8.29 7.25
C PHE A 43 -24.18 8.55 6.10
N LEU A 44 -23.74 8.43 4.84
CA LEU A 44 -24.58 8.68 3.68
C LEU A 44 -25.47 7.48 3.32
N PHE A 45 -25.06 6.26 3.67
CA PHE A 45 -25.76 5.01 3.32
C PHE A 45 -27.28 5.02 3.62
N PRO A 46 -27.76 5.44 4.80
CA PRO A 46 -29.21 5.48 5.06
C PRO A 46 -29.94 6.64 4.39
N ARG A 47 -29.23 7.57 3.73
CA ARG A 47 -29.76 8.84 3.20
C ARG A 47 -29.71 8.93 1.68
N ALA A 48 -28.85 8.15 1.02
CA ALA A 48 -28.70 8.17 -0.43
C ALA A 48 -29.37 6.95 -1.08
N PRO A 49 -29.85 7.10 -2.33
CA PRO A 49 -30.35 5.96 -3.09
C PRO A 49 -29.21 4.98 -3.41
N LEU A 50 -29.56 3.69 -3.50
CA LEU A 50 -28.58 2.60 -3.67
C LEU A 50 -27.64 2.81 -4.86
N TRP A 51 -28.14 3.30 -6.00
CA TRP A 51 -27.31 3.51 -7.20
C TRP A 51 -26.19 4.54 -6.97
N VAL A 52 -26.44 5.60 -6.19
CA VAL A 52 -25.39 6.56 -5.78
C VAL A 52 -24.37 5.84 -4.90
N MET A 53 -24.86 5.06 -3.93
CA MET A 53 -23.97 4.30 -3.05
C MET A 53 -23.10 3.32 -3.83
N LEU A 54 -23.62 2.62 -4.85
CA LEU A 54 -22.82 1.72 -5.69
C LEU A 54 -21.68 2.43 -6.41
N ILE A 55 -21.93 3.63 -6.96
CA ILE A 55 -20.89 4.46 -7.59
C ILE A 55 -19.84 4.86 -6.54
N LEU A 56 -20.29 5.36 -5.38
CA LEU A 56 -19.39 5.79 -4.32
C LEU A 56 -18.59 4.63 -3.72
N GLY A 57 -19.18 3.44 -3.63
CA GLY A 57 -18.52 2.20 -3.23
C GLY A 57 -17.45 1.77 -4.23
N PHE A 58 -17.73 1.87 -5.53
CA PHE A 58 -16.71 1.60 -6.55
C PHE A 58 -15.54 2.59 -6.47
N VAL A 59 -15.83 3.88 -6.27
CA VAL A 59 -14.79 4.90 -6.04
C VAL A 59 -13.96 4.55 -4.79
N TYR A 60 -14.59 4.06 -3.72
CA TYR A 60 -13.88 3.58 -2.54
C TYR A 60 -12.93 2.42 -2.86
N SER A 61 -13.33 1.44 -3.69
CA SER A 61 -12.43 0.39 -4.15
C SER A 61 -11.19 0.95 -4.84
N LEU A 62 -11.36 1.95 -5.71
CA LEU A 62 -10.25 2.63 -6.38
C LEU A 62 -9.36 3.39 -5.38
N MET A 63 -9.95 3.99 -4.34
CA MET A 63 -9.21 4.68 -3.28
C MET A 63 -8.41 3.71 -2.40
N VAL A 64 -8.96 2.56 -2.03
CA VAL A 64 -8.23 1.50 -1.32
C VAL A 64 -7.00 1.08 -2.13
N ASN A 65 -7.18 0.81 -3.43
CA ASN A 65 -6.07 0.49 -4.34
C ASN A 65 -5.01 1.61 -4.39
N ALA A 66 -5.43 2.85 -4.64
CA ALA A 66 -4.53 4.01 -4.71
C ALA A 66 -3.81 4.28 -3.38
N ASN A 67 -4.47 4.02 -2.26
CA ASN A 67 -3.91 4.19 -0.94
C ASN A 67 -2.84 3.13 -0.67
N ILE A 68 -3.17 1.83 -0.78
CA ILE A 68 -2.21 0.74 -0.55
C ILE A 68 -0.97 0.93 -1.42
N ASN A 69 -1.18 1.12 -2.72
CA ASN A 69 -0.10 1.21 -3.71
C ASN A 69 0.58 2.58 -3.79
N GLY A 70 0.06 3.59 -3.12
CA GLY A 70 0.52 4.96 -3.20
C GLY A 70 0.85 5.50 -1.81
N VAL A 71 -0.17 5.89 -1.06
CA VAL A 71 -0.01 6.52 0.27
C VAL A 71 0.67 5.57 1.26
N GLY A 72 0.08 4.41 1.54
CA GLY A 72 0.59 3.43 2.50
C GLY A 72 1.96 2.88 2.11
N HIS A 73 2.16 2.54 0.83
CA HIS A 73 3.46 2.10 0.32
C HIS A 73 4.55 3.18 0.50
N ASN A 74 4.31 4.43 0.11
CA ASN A 74 5.30 5.50 0.29
C ASN A 74 5.55 5.80 1.77
N PHE A 75 4.52 5.68 2.63
CA PHE A 75 4.61 5.91 4.07
C PHE A 75 5.50 4.88 4.77
N ILE A 76 5.43 3.60 4.37
CA ILE A 76 6.31 2.53 4.85
C ILE A 76 7.79 2.88 4.60
N HIS A 77 8.11 3.28 3.37
CA HIS A 77 9.50 3.59 3.00
C HIS A 77 9.99 4.93 3.57
N ASN A 78 9.09 5.90 3.67
CA ASN A 78 9.42 7.27 4.05
C ASN A 78 8.30 7.83 4.95
N PRO A 79 8.37 7.61 6.27
CA PRO A 79 7.39 8.16 7.20
C PRO A 79 7.28 9.68 7.04
N PHE A 80 6.07 10.19 6.81
CA PHE A 80 5.86 11.56 6.34
C PHE A 80 6.23 12.62 7.39
N PHE A 81 6.04 12.32 8.67
CA PHE A 81 6.21 13.29 9.75
C PHE A 81 7.56 13.13 10.46
N ARG A 82 8.12 14.24 10.96
CA ARG A 82 9.29 14.20 11.85
C ARG A 82 8.97 13.58 13.21
N SER A 83 7.73 13.75 13.67
CA SER A 83 7.26 13.20 14.95
C SER A 83 6.89 11.73 14.83
N LYS A 84 7.46 10.89 15.70
CA LYS A 84 7.09 9.47 15.82
C LYS A 84 5.61 9.29 16.13
N LEU A 85 5.04 10.13 17.01
CA LEU A 85 3.63 10.06 17.38
C LEU A 85 2.72 10.35 16.17
N LEU A 86 3.02 11.39 15.39
CA LEU A 86 2.23 11.71 14.20
C LEU A 86 2.27 10.57 13.17
N ASN A 87 3.43 9.92 13.01
CA ASN A 87 3.52 8.73 12.15
C ASN A 87 2.66 7.57 12.69
N ARG A 88 2.63 7.32 14.01
CA ARG A 88 1.74 6.29 14.58
C ARG A 88 0.26 6.62 14.38
N LEU A 89 -0.15 7.86 14.64
CA LEU A 89 -1.53 8.31 14.40
C LEU A 89 -1.93 8.20 12.92
N PHE A 90 -1.01 8.52 12.02
CA PHE A 90 -1.23 8.34 10.59
C PHE A 90 -1.30 6.87 10.19
N GLY A 91 -0.51 5.98 10.79
CA GLY A 91 -0.60 4.54 10.62
C GLY A 91 -1.97 3.98 11.02
N ILE A 92 -2.52 4.43 12.16
CA ILE A 92 -3.89 4.10 12.58
C ILE A 92 -4.92 4.63 11.58
N THR A 93 -4.73 5.86 11.09
CA THR A 93 -5.60 6.46 10.05
C THR A 93 -5.63 5.58 8.80
N GLN A 94 -4.45 5.17 8.29
CA GLN A 94 -4.39 4.27 7.13
C GLN A 94 -5.05 2.92 7.43
N SER A 95 -4.84 2.42 8.65
CA SER A 95 -5.36 1.12 9.05
C SER A 95 -6.89 1.08 9.09
N MET A 96 -7.51 2.15 9.60
CA MET A 96 -8.96 2.29 9.57
C MET A 96 -9.47 2.53 8.15
N ALA A 97 -8.83 3.42 7.39
CA ALA A 97 -9.27 3.80 6.05
C ALA A 97 -9.25 2.63 5.06
N CYS A 98 -8.26 1.74 5.15
CA CYS A 98 -8.15 0.57 4.27
C CYS A 98 -8.62 -0.75 4.91
N CYS A 99 -8.96 -0.71 6.20
CA CYS A 99 -9.38 -1.84 7.03
C CYS A 99 -8.40 -3.02 7.03
N PHE A 100 -7.10 -2.74 7.20
CA PHE A 100 -6.04 -3.70 7.53
C PHE A 100 -4.96 -2.97 8.34
N SER A 101 -4.07 -3.66 9.05
CA SER A 101 -3.01 -2.95 9.81
C SER A 101 -1.87 -2.45 8.90
N GLN A 102 -1.62 -1.14 8.94
CA GLN A 102 -0.50 -0.51 8.24
C GLN A 102 0.86 -1.04 8.71
N THR A 103 1.01 -1.31 10.01
CA THR A 103 2.22 -1.88 10.59
C THR A 103 2.41 -3.36 10.19
N MET A 104 1.35 -4.14 10.07
CA MET A 104 1.43 -5.50 9.52
C MET A 104 1.76 -5.49 8.02
N TYR A 105 1.18 -4.54 7.28
CA TYR A 105 1.53 -4.33 5.88
C TYR A 105 3.00 -3.95 5.69
N ASP A 106 3.57 -3.13 6.58
CA ASP A 106 5.01 -2.87 6.60
C ASP A 106 5.84 -4.17 6.69
N ALA A 107 5.44 -5.11 7.55
CA ALA A 107 6.08 -6.42 7.66
C ALA A 107 6.00 -7.23 6.35
N VAL A 108 4.80 -7.38 5.80
CA VAL A 108 4.59 -8.10 4.53
C VAL A 108 5.38 -7.43 3.39
N HIS A 109 5.35 -6.11 3.33
CA HIS A 109 6.00 -5.33 2.29
C HIS A 109 7.52 -5.40 2.36
N MET A 110 8.11 -5.28 3.56
CA MET A 110 9.55 -5.45 3.74
C MET A 110 9.99 -6.88 3.42
N GLN A 111 9.17 -7.88 3.75
CA GLN A 111 9.43 -9.26 3.37
C GLN A 111 9.38 -9.45 1.85
N HIS A 112 8.42 -8.80 1.18
CA HIS A 112 8.34 -8.75 -0.27
C HIS A 112 9.58 -8.12 -0.91
N HIS A 113 10.15 -7.05 -0.35
CA HIS A 113 11.41 -6.49 -0.86
C HIS A 113 12.61 -7.43 -0.68
N LYS A 114 12.61 -8.28 0.35
CA LYS A 114 13.70 -9.26 0.58
C LYS A 114 13.68 -10.40 -0.44
N GLY A 115 12.51 -10.98 -0.71
CA GLY A 115 12.38 -12.09 -1.66
C GLY A 115 12.19 -11.63 -3.10
N ASN A 116 11.54 -10.48 -3.28
CA ASN A 116 11.33 -9.84 -4.57
C ASN A 116 10.69 -10.77 -5.62
N SER A 117 9.52 -11.30 -5.29
CA SER A 117 8.82 -12.29 -6.10
C SER A 117 9.74 -13.42 -6.57
N ASP A 118 10.51 -13.96 -5.63
CA ASP A 118 11.38 -15.10 -5.85
C ASP A 118 10.59 -16.33 -6.26
N ARG A 119 11.28 -17.21 -6.99
CA ARG A 119 10.77 -18.54 -7.32
C ARG A 119 10.77 -19.40 -6.08
N GLN A 120 9.93 -20.42 -6.11
CA GLN A 120 9.92 -21.48 -5.11
C GLN A 120 11.31 -22.12 -4.97
N ASP A 121 11.72 -22.37 -3.73
CA ASP A 121 12.91 -23.15 -3.42
C ASP A 121 12.65 -24.67 -3.54
N GLN A 122 13.63 -25.48 -3.11
CA GLN A 122 13.52 -26.95 -3.14
C GLN A 122 12.36 -27.50 -2.29
N ASN A 123 11.90 -26.74 -1.30
CA ASN A 123 10.78 -27.10 -0.42
C ASN A 123 9.44 -26.52 -0.90
N ARG A 124 9.41 -25.90 -2.08
CA ARG A 124 8.26 -25.18 -2.65
C ARG A 124 7.83 -23.93 -1.86
N GLU A 125 8.77 -23.33 -1.13
CA GLU A 125 8.52 -22.10 -0.36
C GLU A 125 9.17 -20.89 -1.03
N THR A 126 8.66 -19.70 -0.72
CA THR A 126 9.23 -18.41 -1.15
C THR A 126 9.57 -17.54 0.05
N ILE A 127 10.60 -16.71 -0.08
CA ILE A 127 10.91 -15.65 0.88
C ILE A 127 9.83 -14.57 0.82
N ASP A 128 9.47 -14.14 -0.40
CA ASP A 128 8.40 -13.17 -0.64
C ASP A 128 7.03 -13.86 -0.50
N TRP A 129 6.28 -13.48 0.53
CA TRP A 129 4.92 -13.97 0.76
C TRP A 129 3.92 -13.56 -0.33
N LEU A 130 4.22 -12.49 -1.06
CA LEU A 130 3.44 -11.97 -2.19
C LEU A 130 3.99 -12.40 -3.55
N SER A 131 4.95 -13.33 -3.60
CA SER A 131 5.56 -13.75 -4.86
C SER A 131 4.50 -14.28 -5.82
N ILE A 132 4.52 -13.77 -7.06
CA ILE A 132 3.67 -14.29 -8.14
C ILE A 132 4.02 -15.73 -8.53
N TYR A 133 5.14 -16.27 -8.05
CA TYR A 133 5.56 -17.66 -8.25
C TYR A 133 5.20 -18.56 -7.06
N ARG A 134 4.76 -18.00 -5.92
CA ARG A 134 4.54 -18.76 -4.67
C ARG A 134 3.55 -19.92 -4.83
N HIS A 135 2.53 -19.73 -5.65
CA HIS A 135 1.54 -20.76 -5.99
C HIS A 135 1.54 -21.08 -7.48
N GLY A 136 2.63 -20.74 -8.17
CA GLY A 136 2.87 -21.15 -9.54
C GLY A 136 3.22 -22.65 -9.63
N HIS A 137 3.19 -23.18 -10.85
CA HIS A 137 3.56 -24.55 -11.14
C HIS A 137 4.69 -24.58 -12.16
N GLU A 138 5.61 -25.54 -12.03
CA GLU A 138 6.71 -25.75 -12.98
C GLU A 138 7.62 -24.53 -13.18
N GLY A 139 7.72 -23.68 -12.16
CA GLY A 139 8.48 -22.42 -12.23
C GLY A 139 7.76 -21.32 -13.00
N GLU A 140 6.53 -21.51 -13.47
CA GLU A 140 5.75 -20.44 -14.06
C GLU A 140 5.05 -19.58 -13.01
N VAL A 141 4.66 -18.38 -13.41
CA VAL A 141 3.85 -17.49 -12.56
C VAL A 141 2.47 -18.09 -12.33
N GLU A 142 1.88 -17.81 -11.17
CA GLU A 142 0.49 -18.14 -10.87
C GLU A 142 -0.46 -17.46 -11.87
N ASN A 143 -1.60 -18.09 -12.16
CA ASN A 143 -2.69 -17.45 -12.90
C ASN A 143 -3.08 -16.11 -12.24
N PRO A 144 -3.22 -15.02 -13.01
CA PRO A 144 -3.48 -13.69 -12.45
C PRO A 144 -4.80 -13.63 -11.67
N TRP A 145 -5.83 -14.38 -12.05
CA TRP A 145 -7.11 -14.35 -11.34
C TRP A 145 -7.04 -15.09 -10.01
N SER A 146 -6.37 -16.25 -9.98
CA SER A 146 -6.10 -16.96 -8.72
C SER A 146 -5.30 -16.08 -7.77
N TYR A 147 -4.23 -15.44 -8.27
CA TYR A 147 -3.44 -14.51 -7.47
C TYR A 147 -4.29 -13.35 -6.93
N VAL A 148 -5.06 -12.67 -7.78
CA VAL A 148 -5.84 -11.48 -7.43
C VAL A 148 -6.91 -11.78 -6.39
N PHE A 149 -7.68 -12.86 -6.57
CA PHE A 149 -8.80 -13.17 -5.69
C PHE A 149 -8.39 -13.95 -4.44
N LEU A 150 -7.33 -14.78 -4.50
CA LEU A 150 -6.97 -15.62 -3.37
C LEU A 150 -5.89 -15.02 -2.45
N SER A 151 -5.06 -14.08 -2.93
CA SER A 151 -3.96 -13.52 -2.11
C SER A 151 -4.43 -12.90 -0.80
N PHE A 152 -5.59 -12.25 -0.78
CA PHE A 152 -6.17 -11.69 0.45
C PHE A 152 -6.35 -12.73 1.56
N PHE A 153 -6.67 -13.98 1.19
CA PHE A 153 -6.92 -15.06 2.14
C PHE A 153 -5.68 -15.89 2.47
N ARG A 154 -4.54 -15.61 1.83
CA ARG A 154 -3.28 -16.36 1.97
C ARG A 154 -2.31 -15.72 2.97
N ASP A 155 -2.65 -14.54 3.52
CA ASP A 155 -1.84 -13.88 4.53
C ASP A 155 -1.84 -14.67 5.85
N ASP A 156 -0.63 -15.00 6.34
CA ASP A 156 -0.44 -15.67 7.62
C ASP A 156 -0.14 -14.65 8.72
N VAL A 157 -1.17 -14.30 9.49
CA VAL A 157 -1.06 -13.36 10.63
C VAL A 157 -0.08 -13.86 11.69
N GLY A 158 0.05 -15.18 11.87
CA GLY A 158 1.03 -15.77 12.78
C GLY A 158 2.46 -15.51 12.33
N ALA A 159 2.75 -15.75 11.04
CA ALA A 159 4.05 -15.45 10.44
C ALA A 159 4.38 -13.95 10.49
N ILE A 160 3.39 -13.08 10.18
CA ILE A 160 3.55 -11.62 10.26
C ILE A 160 3.89 -11.19 11.69
N ARG A 161 3.16 -11.66 12.71
CA ARG A 161 3.45 -11.36 14.11
C ARG A 161 4.82 -11.86 14.54
N LYS A 162 5.24 -13.03 14.06
CA LYS A 162 6.58 -13.57 14.31
C LYS A 162 7.66 -12.66 13.71
N GLU A 163 7.47 -12.16 12.49
CA GLU A 163 8.40 -11.23 11.86
C GLU A 163 8.45 -9.88 12.58
N LEU A 164 7.30 -9.32 12.99
CA LEU A 164 7.26 -8.09 13.79
C LEU A 164 7.97 -8.27 15.13
N ARG A 165 7.84 -9.42 15.80
CA ARG A 165 8.53 -9.71 17.06
C ARG A 165 10.07 -9.68 16.91
N LYS A 166 10.60 -10.13 15.77
CA LYS A 166 12.06 -10.13 15.52
C LYS A 166 12.65 -8.71 15.45
N ARG A 167 11.83 -7.69 15.15
CA ARG A 167 12.29 -6.30 15.06
C ARG A 167 12.69 -5.70 16.40
N ASN A 168 12.29 -6.34 17.51
CA ASN A 168 12.60 -5.92 18.88
C ASN A 168 12.23 -4.45 19.14
N ASN A 169 11.04 -4.04 18.69
CA ASN A 169 10.49 -2.70 18.84
C ASN A 169 8.97 -2.79 19.11
N ASP A 170 8.31 -1.64 19.23
CA ASP A 170 6.87 -1.58 19.55
C ASP A 170 5.93 -1.96 18.38
N ASP A 171 6.45 -2.39 17.22
CA ASP A 171 5.62 -2.62 16.03
C ASP A 171 4.63 -3.77 16.23
N LEU A 172 4.97 -4.80 17.02
CA LEU A 172 4.01 -5.86 17.34
C LEU A 172 2.81 -5.32 18.12
N PHE A 173 3.05 -4.41 19.08
CA PHE A 173 1.99 -3.76 19.83
C PHE A 173 1.13 -2.90 18.89
N TRP A 174 1.75 -2.03 18.11
CA TRP A 174 1.04 -1.13 17.20
C TRP A 174 0.27 -1.88 16.11
N GLY A 175 0.82 -2.96 15.55
CA GLY A 175 0.12 -3.78 14.57
C GLY A 175 -1.13 -4.45 15.15
N ASN A 176 -1.05 -4.97 16.37
CA ASN A 176 -2.23 -5.51 17.06
C ASN A 176 -3.24 -4.42 17.44
N PHE A 177 -2.76 -3.26 17.86
CA PHE A 177 -3.61 -2.11 18.18
C PHE A 177 -4.37 -1.61 16.95
N GLU A 178 -3.69 -1.45 15.82
CA GLU A 178 -4.30 -1.08 14.53
C GLU A 178 -5.32 -2.12 14.08
N LEU A 179 -4.99 -3.42 14.20
CA LEU A 179 -5.90 -4.52 13.90
C LEU A 179 -7.18 -4.45 14.74
N ALA A 180 -7.05 -4.23 16.05
CA ALA A 180 -8.17 -4.03 16.95
C ALA A 180 -8.96 -2.77 16.59
N ALA A 181 -8.29 -1.65 16.32
CA ALA A 181 -8.92 -0.37 16.04
C ALA A 181 -9.81 -0.41 14.80
N PHE A 182 -9.33 -0.98 13.68
CA PHE A 182 -10.18 -1.10 12.49
C PHE A 182 -11.27 -2.15 12.67
N ALA A 183 -11.00 -3.27 13.35
CA ALA A 183 -12.01 -4.30 13.63
C ALA A 183 -13.14 -3.75 14.50
N THR A 184 -12.81 -3.00 15.55
CA THR A 184 -13.77 -2.28 16.39
C THR A 184 -14.55 -1.25 15.58
N THR A 185 -13.87 -0.49 14.70
CA THR A 185 -14.53 0.47 13.81
C THR A 185 -15.57 -0.21 12.92
N LEU A 186 -15.22 -1.32 12.26
CA LEU A 186 -16.13 -2.10 11.43
C LEU A 186 -17.28 -2.71 12.25
N LEU A 187 -16.99 -3.20 13.46
CA LEU A 187 -18.01 -3.75 14.37
C LEU A 187 -19.03 -2.67 14.77
N VAL A 188 -18.55 -1.48 15.14
CA VAL A 188 -19.41 -0.33 15.46
C VAL A 188 -20.26 0.06 14.26
N MET A 189 -19.68 0.12 13.06
CA MET A 189 -20.41 0.43 11.82
C MET A 189 -21.41 -0.66 11.43
N ALA A 190 -21.15 -1.92 11.77
CA ALA A 190 -22.06 -3.03 11.52
C ALA A 190 -23.27 -3.04 12.49
N ILE A 191 -23.06 -2.57 13.72
CA ILE A 191 -24.08 -2.59 14.77
C ILE A 191 -24.89 -1.29 14.78
N ILE A 192 -24.28 -0.13 14.55
CA ILE A 192 -24.95 1.16 14.69
C ILE A 192 -25.42 1.64 13.32
N VAL A 193 -26.67 2.11 13.24
CA VAL A 193 -27.17 2.85 12.08
C VAL A 193 -27.10 4.34 12.42
N PRO A 194 -26.41 5.18 11.63
CA PRO A 194 -26.28 6.60 11.92
C PRO A 194 -27.52 7.39 11.46
N ALA A 195 -28.69 7.02 11.97
CA ALA A 195 -29.99 7.64 11.74
C ALA A 195 -30.58 8.19 13.04
N ASN A 196 -31.66 8.97 12.92
CA ASN A 196 -32.44 9.46 14.06
C ASN A 196 -33.84 8.83 14.01
N PRO A 197 -34.24 7.98 14.98
CA PRO A 197 -33.45 7.50 16.13
C PRO A 197 -32.31 6.56 15.72
N ILE A 198 -31.29 6.43 16.57
CA ILE A 198 -30.19 5.48 16.35
C ILE A 198 -30.77 4.06 16.46
N HIS A 199 -30.67 3.29 15.38
CA HIS A 199 -31.05 1.89 15.38
C HIS A 199 -29.83 1.00 15.61
N PHE A 200 -30.04 -0.10 16.34
CA PHE A 200 -29.08 -1.18 16.44
C PHE A 200 -29.44 -2.21 15.37
N ILE A 201 -28.45 -2.65 14.58
CA ILE A 201 -28.45 -3.52 13.39
C ILE A 201 -28.32 -2.75 12.06
N ASN A 202 -27.08 -2.69 11.52
CA ASN A 202 -26.74 -2.12 10.22
C ASN A 202 -26.13 -3.17 9.24
N TRP A 203 -26.69 -4.38 9.21
CA TRP A 203 -26.22 -5.44 8.30
C TRP A 203 -26.24 -5.03 6.82
N ARG A 204 -27.14 -4.12 6.44
CA ARG A 204 -27.27 -3.60 5.08
C ARG A 204 -26.02 -2.84 4.64
N PHE A 205 -25.45 -2.01 5.52
CA PHE A 205 -24.20 -1.31 5.20
C PHE A 205 -23.06 -2.31 5.04
N VAL A 206 -22.99 -3.34 5.88
CA VAL A 206 -21.95 -4.39 5.77
C VAL A 206 -22.02 -5.12 4.44
N LEU A 207 -23.21 -5.55 4.02
CA LEU A 207 -23.39 -6.20 2.72
C LEU A 207 -23.06 -5.29 1.54
N PHE A 208 -23.31 -4.00 1.66
CA PHE A 208 -22.89 -3.01 0.68
C PHE A 208 -21.36 -2.84 0.69
N PHE A 209 -20.76 -2.68 1.87
CA PHE A 209 -19.37 -2.28 2.05
C PHE A 209 -18.37 -3.38 1.69
N LEU A 210 -18.60 -4.62 2.17
CA LEU A 210 -17.63 -5.71 2.05
C LEU A 210 -17.21 -6.02 0.61
N PRO A 211 -18.13 -6.11 -0.39
CA PRO A 211 -17.74 -6.34 -1.77
C PRO A 211 -16.81 -5.26 -2.34
N PHE A 212 -17.09 -3.98 -2.05
CA PHE A 212 -16.26 -2.88 -2.54
C PHE A 212 -14.92 -2.78 -1.82
N TRP A 213 -14.89 -3.04 -0.53
CA TRP A 213 -13.64 -3.13 0.22
C TRP A 213 -12.73 -4.23 -0.33
N TYR A 214 -13.26 -5.44 -0.51
CA TYR A 214 -12.52 -6.57 -1.07
C TYR A 214 -12.10 -6.33 -2.53
N LEU A 215 -12.96 -5.72 -3.35
CA LEU A 215 -12.62 -5.33 -4.72
C LEU A 215 -11.42 -4.36 -4.76
N GLY A 216 -11.33 -3.44 -3.79
CA GLY A 216 -10.18 -2.54 -3.67
C GLY A 216 -8.86 -3.27 -3.40
N HIS A 217 -8.90 -4.30 -2.54
CA HIS A 217 -7.77 -5.20 -2.31
C HIS A 217 -7.41 -6.01 -3.56
N CYS A 218 -8.41 -6.52 -4.29
CA CYS A 218 -8.18 -7.21 -5.57
C CYS A 218 -7.46 -6.32 -6.58
N PHE A 219 -7.88 -5.05 -6.73
CA PHE A 219 -7.17 -4.09 -7.58
C PHE A 219 -5.74 -3.85 -7.12
N SER A 220 -5.49 -3.87 -5.81
CA SER A 220 -4.14 -3.75 -5.27
C SER A 220 -3.26 -4.96 -5.63
N TYR A 221 -3.77 -6.19 -5.49
CA TYR A 221 -3.06 -7.39 -5.91
C TYR A 221 -2.84 -7.43 -7.42
N LEU A 222 -3.80 -6.98 -8.23
CA LEU A 222 -3.64 -6.87 -9.68
C LEU A 222 -2.48 -5.94 -10.04
N ASN A 223 -2.37 -4.80 -9.34
CA ASN A 223 -1.26 -3.88 -9.49
C ASN A 223 0.08 -4.53 -9.05
N GLY A 224 0.07 -5.24 -7.92
CA GLY A 224 1.21 -6.04 -7.46
C GLY A 224 1.70 -7.05 -8.50
N TYR A 225 0.79 -7.83 -9.05
CA TYR A 225 1.07 -8.86 -10.05
C TYR A 225 1.78 -8.27 -11.27
N TYR A 226 1.19 -7.24 -11.89
CA TYR A 226 1.74 -6.64 -13.10
C TYR A 226 3.02 -5.82 -12.88
N ARG A 227 3.37 -5.49 -11.63
CA ARG A 227 4.68 -4.91 -11.31
C ARG A 227 5.82 -5.92 -11.32
N HIS A 228 5.52 -7.21 -11.33
CA HIS A 228 6.49 -8.30 -11.34
C HIS A 228 6.34 -9.24 -12.53
N TYR A 229 5.19 -9.22 -13.20
CA TYR A 229 4.98 -10.01 -14.40
C TYR A 229 5.96 -9.60 -15.53
N GLY A 230 6.63 -10.58 -16.12
CA GLY A 230 7.66 -10.36 -17.15
C GLY A 230 9.01 -9.87 -16.61
N ALA A 231 9.15 -9.70 -15.30
CA ALA A 231 10.42 -9.41 -14.65
C ALA A 231 11.29 -10.68 -14.52
N ASN A 232 12.59 -10.53 -14.31
CA ASN A 232 13.49 -11.64 -14.05
C ASN A 232 13.82 -11.68 -12.53
N PRO A 233 13.25 -12.64 -11.77
CA PRO A 233 13.47 -12.73 -10.32
C PRO A 233 14.90 -13.15 -9.94
N ASP A 234 15.69 -13.68 -10.87
CA ASP A 234 17.06 -14.15 -10.62
C ASP A 234 18.10 -13.03 -10.78
N LYS A 235 17.70 -11.86 -11.32
CA LYS A 235 18.59 -10.72 -11.57
C LYS A 235 18.15 -9.50 -10.75
N PRO A 236 18.95 -9.05 -9.77
CA PRO A 236 18.62 -7.91 -8.90
C PRO A 236 18.18 -6.61 -9.60
N ILE A 237 18.67 -6.37 -10.81
CA ILE A 237 18.33 -5.17 -11.60
C ILE A 237 17.02 -5.30 -12.38
N ALA A 238 16.51 -6.51 -12.60
CA ALA A 238 15.34 -6.81 -13.41
C ALA A 238 14.18 -7.39 -12.58
N TRP A 239 14.16 -7.04 -11.31
CA TRP A 239 13.32 -7.54 -10.23
C TRP A 239 11.87 -6.99 -10.23
N GLY A 240 11.51 -6.20 -11.23
CA GLY A 240 10.16 -5.69 -11.44
C GLY A 240 10.10 -4.92 -12.75
N VAL A 241 8.92 -4.39 -13.08
CA VAL A 241 8.71 -3.53 -14.25
C VAL A 241 8.27 -2.13 -13.83
N SER A 242 8.79 -1.11 -14.51
CA SER A 242 8.38 0.29 -14.33
C SER A 242 7.25 0.67 -15.29
N SER A 243 6.34 1.55 -14.85
CA SER A 243 5.33 2.23 -15.65
C SER A 243 5.60 3.74 -15.68
N TYR A 244 5.80 4.28 -16.87
CA TYR A 244 6.08 5.71 -17.10
C TYR A 244 4.83 6.54 -17.45
N GLY A 245 3.64 5.93 -17.39
CA GLY A 245 2.38 6.60 -17.70
C GLY A 245 2.11 7.77 -16.74
N LYS A 246 1.73 8.94 -17.29
CA LYS A 246 1.48 10.16 -16.50
C LYS A 246 0.32 10.00 -15.52
N ILE A 247 -0.80 9.42 -15.98
CA ILE A 247 -2.01 9.22 -15.16
C ILE A 247 -1.73 8.24 -14.03
N TYR A 248 -1.11 7.10 -14.33
CA TYR A 248 -0.73 6.11 -13.33
C TYR A 248 0.17 6.73 -12.26
N ASN A 249 1.24 7.41 -12.67
CA ASN A 249 2.16 8.03 -11.71
C ASN A 249 1.50 9.14 -10.91
N TRP A 250 0.55 9.89 -11.45
CA TRP A 250 -0.16 10.89 -10.67
C TRP A 250 -1.08 10.26 -9.61
N LEU A 251 -1.87 9.24 -10.00
CA LEU A 251 -2.79 8.54 -9.10
C LEU A 251 -2.08 7.76 -7.98
N PHE A 252 -0.92 7.17 -8.30
CA PHE A 252 -0.16 6.32 -7.37
C PHE A 252 1.08 7.04 -6.80
N PHE A 253 1.09 8.37 -6.73
CA PHE A 253 2.18 9.16 -6.14
C PHE A 253 3.59 8.73 -6.62
N TYR A 254 3.71 8.61 -7.94
CA TYR A 254 4.91 8.24 -8.70
C TYR A 254 5.45 6.84 -8.38
N ASN A 255 4.59 5.94 -7.88
CA ASN A 255 4.95 4.54 -7.64
C ASN A 255 5.13 3.71 -8.93
N GLY A 256 5.02 4.31 -10.12
CA GLY A 256 5.28 3.62 -11.39
C GLY A 256 6.75 3.28 -11.62
N TYR A 257 7.69 4.00 -11.01
CA TYR A 257 9.14 3.74 -11.15
C TYR A 257 9.63 2.54 -10.32
N HIS A 258 8.87 1.45 -10.31
CA HIS A 258 9.04 0.30 -9.41
C HIS A 258 10.37 -0.45 -9.61
N ALA A 259 10.80 -0.66 -10.85
CA ALA A 259 12.06 -1.32 -11.17
C ALA A 259 13.27 -0.39 -10.94
N ASP A 260 13.12 0.88 -11.32
CA ASP A 260 14.19 1.89 -11.21
C ASP A 260 14.57 2.14 -9.74
N ARG A 261 13.59 2.06 -8.83
CA ARG A 261 13.79 2.12 -7.37
C ARG A 261 14.64 0.96 -6.85
N LYS A 262 14.50 -0.25 -7.41
CA LYS A 262 15.24 -1.45 -7.00
C LYS A 262 16.67 -1.45 -7.53
N ALA A 263 16.87 -1.02 -8.78
CA ALA A 263 18.20 -0.91 -9.39
C ALA A 263 19.11 0.09 -8.63
N SER A 264 18.55 1.18 -8.10
CA SER A 264 19.26 2.17 -7.28
C SER A 264 19.53 1.71 -5.83
N ALA A 265 18.87 0.66 -5.34
CA ALA A 265 18.86 0.30 -3.92
C ALA A 265 20.10 -0.48 -3.45
N ARG A 266 21.10 -0.73 -4.31
CA ARG A 266 22.38 -1.37 -3.93
C ARG A 266 23.21 -0.59 -2.90
N SER A 267 22.79 0.59 -2.46
CA SER A 267 23.49 1.38 -1.42
C SER A 267 22.66 1.86 -0.22
N SER A 268 21.34 1.71 -0.16
CA SER A 268 20.53 1.88 1.07
C SER A 268 19.05 1.75 0.74
N ALA A 269 18.30 1.02 1.57
CA ALA A 269 16.85 0.80 1.48
C ALA A 269 15.96 2.07 1.67
N ARG A 270 16.32 3.24 1.16
CA ARG A 270 15.56 4.50 1.35
C ARG A 270 15.71 5.48 0.20
N THR A 271 14.81 5.42 -0.79
CA THR A 271 14.61 6.42 -1.85
C THR A 271 13.27 6.10 -2.54
N CYS A 272 12.22 6.92 -2.62
CA CYS A 272 11.93 8.33 -2.37
C CYS A 272 10.44 8.44 -1.97
N SER A 273 10.06 9.44 -1.15
CA SER A 273 8.65 9.77 -0.87
C SER A 273 8.01 10.44 -2.10
N ALA A 274 6.82 11.03 -1.93
CA ALA A 274 6.26 12.04 -2.83
C ALA A 274 7.26 13.17 -3.20
N SER A 275 8.43 13.22 -2.58
CA SER A 275 9.63 13.97 -2.93
C SER A 275 10.16 13.81 -4.37
N SER A 276 9.67 12.86 -5.16
CA SER A 276 10.10 12.66 -6.56
C SER A 276 9.33 13.48 -7.60
N ILE A 277 8.29 14.24 -7.22
CA ILE A 277 7.50 15.09 -8.14
C ILE A 277 8.39 16.07 -8.96
N PRO A 278 9.40 16.76 -8.38
CA PRO A 278 10.30 17.63 -9.15
C PRO A 278 11.50 16.88 -9.74
N ILE A 279 11.99 15.83 -9.07
CA ILE A 279 13.22 15.09 -9.45
C ILE A 279 12.96 14.20 -10.67
N CYS A 280 11.81 13.54 -10.76
CA CYS A 280 11.39 12.84 -11.98
C CYS A 280 11.17 13.80 -13.15
N ARG A 281 10.83 15.07 -12.91
CA ARG A 281 10.69 16.08 -13.97
C ARG A 281 12.04 16.46 -14.59
N ASN A 282 13.10 16.53 -13.79
CA ASN A 282 14.44 16.90 -14.26
C ASN A 282 15.27 15.71 -14.74
N GLY A 283 15.06 14.49 -14.21
CA GLY A 283 15.73 13.28 -14.69
C GLY A 283 15.32 12.87 -16.11
N VAL A 284 14.06 13.12 -16.50
CA VAL A 284 13.53 12.81 -17.84
C VAL A 284 14.19 13.67 -18.94
N ASN A 285 14.57 14.91 -18.63
CA ASN A 285 15.28 15.76 -19.60
C ASN A 285 16.76 15.35 -19.82
N GLY A 286 17.36 14.61 -18.88
CA GLY A 286 18.73 14.11 -19.00
C GLY A 286 18.83 12.78 -19.76
N ILE A 287 17.81 11.93 -19.65
CA ILE A 287 17.77 10.62 -20.36
C ILE A 287 17.33 10.80 -21.82
N ALA A 288 16.54 11.82 -22.14
CA ALA A 288 16.18 12.14 -23.53
C ALA A 288 17.29 12.85 -24.34
N ARG A 289 18.48 13.06 -23.76
CA ARG A 289 19.64 13.69 -24.43
C ARG A 289 20.93 12.84 -24.34
N ARG A 290 20.82 11.52 -24.18
CA ARG A 290 21.92 10.59 -24.44
C ARG A 290 21.45 9.41 -25.27
#